data_AF-X1B3Y1-F1
#
_entry.id   AF-X1B3Y1-F1
#
_cell.length_a   1.000
_cell.length_b   1.000
_cell.length_c   1.000
_cell.angle_alpha   90.00
_cell.angle_beta   90.00
_cell.angle_gamma   90.00
#
_symmetry.space_group_name_H-M   'P 1'
#
loop_
_entity.id
_entity.type
_entity.pdbx_description
1 polymer ?
#
loop_
_entity_poly.entity_id
_entity_poly.type
_entity_poly.pdbx_seq_one_letter_code
_entity_poly.pdbx_strand_id
1 'polypeptide(L)'
;MNVEAFSTKKGAEFAYKFLSSHKTLMVVDESTTIKTPTSKRTKAIVTLGKHAKYRRILTGSPVTKSPLDLYSQCAFLNDELLDYTSFYAFRNRYAHMVERNFGGRRVQIVGSYQRLDELEQTLKKFSYRVMKE
;
A
#
# COMPACT_ATOMS: atom_id res chain seq x y z
N MET A 1 13.79 10.15 8.09
CA MET A 1 12.80 11.25 8.10
C MET A 1 11.50 10.68 8.67
N ASN A 2 10.79 11.40 9.56
CA ASN A 2 9.51 10.92 10.11
C ASN A 2 8.44 10.82 9.00
N VAL A 3 7.63 9.75 9.00
CA VAL A 3 6.56 9.52 8.02
C VAL A 3 5.56 10.68 7.96
N GLU A 4 5.31 11.36 9.09
CA GLU A 4 4.38 12.49 9.13
C GLU A 4 4.88 13.72 8.36
N ALA A 5 6.19 13.85 8.16
CA ALA A 5 6.76 14.95 7.38
C ALA A 5 6.28 14.94 5.92
N PHE A 6 5.94 13.76 5.38
CA PHE A 6 5.40 13.61 4.02
C PHE A 6 3.97 14.15 3.85
N SER A 7 3.28 14.48 4.94
CA SER A 7 2.00 15.20 4.90
C SER A 7 2.18 16.70 4.63
N THR A 8 3.40 17.22 4.75
CA THR A 8 3.73 18.64 4.56
C THR A 8 4.43 18.88 3.23
N LYS A 9 4.23 20.07 2.64
CA LYS A 9 4.90 20.46 1.38
C LYS A 9 6.43 20.51 1.55
N LYS A 10 6.91 21.16 2.61
CA LYS A 10 8.34 21.28 2.92
C LYS A 10 9.03 19.92 3.07
N GLY A 11 8.41 18.99 3.81
CA GLY A 11 8.96 17.65 4.00
C GLY A 11 9.04 16.85 2.68
N ALA A 12 7.99 16.89 1.87
CA ALA A 12 7.98 16.23 0.57
C ALA A 12 9.04 16.82 -0.39
N GLU A 13 9.17 18.14 -0.46
CA GLU A 13 10.17 18.81 -1.30
C GLU A 13 11.61 18.50 -0.87
N PHE A 14 11.87 18.46 0.43
CA PHE A 14 13.19 18.08 0.95
C PHE A 14 13.55 16.65 0.55
N ALA A 15 12.63 15.71 0.75
CA ALA A 15 12.83 14.32 0.36
C ALA A 15 13.04 14.19 -1.16
N TYR A 16 12.25 14.90 -1.97
CA TYR A 16 12.41 14.90 -3.42
C TYR A 16 13.81 15.32 -3.84
N LYS A 17 14.33 16.44 -3.33
CA LYS A 17 15.69 16.93 -3.63
C LYS A 17 16.76 15.89 -3.27
N PHE A 18 16.60 15.21 -2.14
CA PHE A 18 17.54 14.17 -1.72
C PHE A 18 17.48 12.96 -2.64
N LEU A 19 16.27 12.46 -2.93
CA LEU A 19 16.03 11.28 -3.78
C LEU A 19 16.47 11.52 -5.22
N SER A 20 16.23 12.71 -5.78
CA SER A 20 16.58 13.03 -7.17
C SER A 20 18.08 13.20 -7.40
N SER A 21 18.86 13.40 -6.33
CA SER A 21 20.29 13.68 -6.42
C SER A 21 21.17 12.48 -6.08
N HIS A 22 20.58 11.35 -5.65
CA HIS A 22 21.32 10.19 -5.15
C HIS A 22 20.68 8.87 -5.56
N LYS A 23 21.47 7.80 -5.66
CA LYS A 23 20.96 6.43 -5.77
C LYS A 23 20.57 5.93 -4.38
N THR A 24 19.27 5.98 -4.08
CA THR A 24 18.75 5.75 -2.72
C THR A 24 17.99 4.44 -2.57
N LEU A 25 17.97 3.91 -1.34
CA LEU A 25 17.02 2.91 -0.89
C LEU A 25 15.99 3.60 0.02
N MET A 26 14.72 3.55 -0.37
CA MET A 26 13.62 4.05 0.46
C MET A 26 12.95 2.89 1.19
N VAL A 27 13.00 2.94 2.52
CA VAL A 27 12.37 1.94 3.39
C VAL A 27 11.21 2.58 4.14
N VAL A 28 10.04 1.96 4.09
CA VAL A 28 8.90 2.30 4.94
C VAL A 28 8.84 1.28 6.07
N ASP A 29 9.18 1.72 7.26
CA ASP A 29 8.95 0.95 8.48
C ASP A 29 7.47 1.03 8.89
N GLU A 30 6.94 -0.07 9.39
CA GLU A 30 5.50 -0.27 9.64
C GLU A 30 4.62 0.17 8.46
N SER A 31 4.67 -0.57 7.35
CA SER A 31 4.02 -0.23 6.08
C SER A 31 2.49 -0.12 6.15
N THR A 32 1.86 -0.54 7.25
CA THR A 32 0.45 -0.25 7.49
C THR A 32 0.16 1.25 7.57
N THR A 33 1.18 2.08 7.82
CA THR A 33 1.09 3.55 7.78
C THR A 33 0.74 4.11 6.39
N ILE A 34 0.97 3.33 5.31
CA ILE A 34 0.68 3.72 3.93
C ILE A 34 -0.49 2.94 3.31
N LYS A 35 -1.26 2.16 4.09
CA LYS A 35 -2.34 1.29 3.60
C LYS A 35 -3.52 1.99 2.90
N THR A 36 -3.73 3.28 3.15
CA THR A 36 -4.89 4.03 2.63
C THR A 36 -4.51 4.81 1.37
N PRO A 37 -4.92 4.39 0.16
CA PRO A 37 -4.49 5.02 -1.10
C PRO A 37 -4.91 6.49 -1.24
N THR A 38 -6.00 6.88 -0.59
CA THR A 38 -6.54 8.24 -0.65
C THR A 38 -5.80 9.23 0.24
N SER A 39 -5.00 8.76 1.21
CA SER A 39 -4.34 9.63 2.16
C SER A 39 -3.26 10.48 1.48
N LYS A 40 -3.13 11.75 1.89
CA LYS A 40 -2.11 12.67 1.37
C LYS A 40 -0.70 12.10 1.53
N ARG A 41 -0.45 11.50 2.70
CA ARG A 41 0.83 10.89 3.06
C ARG A 41 1.17 9.70 2.17
N THR A 42 0.24 8.76 1.98
CA THR A 42 0.43 7.61 1.08
C THR A 42 0.73 8.08 -0.34
N LYS A 43 -0.04 9.04 -0.87
CA LYS A 43 0.19 9.58 -2.21
C LYS A 43 1.59 10.18 -2.35
N ALA A 44 2.02 10.96 -1.36
CA ALA A 44 3.35 11.56 -1.33
C ALA A 44 4.44 10.49 -1.31
N ILE A 45 4.34 9.50 -0.42
CA ILE A 45 5.34 8.42 -0.28
C ILE A 45 5.42 7.55 -1.54
N VAL A 46 4.28 7.14 -2.11
CA VAL A 46 4.24 6.35 -3.35
C VAL A 46 4.86 7.13 -4.51
N THR A 47 4.57 8.43 -4.62
CA THR A 47 5.15 9.29 -5.67
C THR A 47 6.65 9.47 -5.49
N LEU A 48 7.09 9.80 -4.28
CA LEU A 48 8.51 9.98 -3.96
C LEU A 48 9.30 8.69 -4.14
N GLY A 49 8.72 7.54 -3.81
CA GLY A 49 9.33 6.23 -3.98
C GLY A 49 9.78 5.96 -5.42
N LYS A 50 9.08 6.51 -6.44
CA LYS A 50 9.48 6.38 -7.85
C LYS A 50 10.86 6.96 -8.17
N HIS A 51 11.36 7.87 -7.33
CA HIS A 51 12.70 8.45 -7.45
C HIS A 51 13.77 7.66 -6.68
N ALA A 52 13.38 6.69 -5.87
CA ALA A 52 14.33 5.81 -5.17
C ALA A 52 14.78 4.67 -6.10
N LYS A 53 16.07 4.33 -6.06
CA LYS A 53 16.61 3.21 -6.84
C LYS A 53 16.06 1.88 -6.36
N TYR A 54 15.92 1.74 -5.04
CA TYR A 54 15.37 0.56 -4.39
C TYR A 54 14.29 0.96 -3.41
N ARG A 55 13.31 0.09 -3.23
CA ARG A 55 12.17 0.31 -2.33
C ARG A 55 11.93 -0.95 -1.50
N ARG A 56 11.64 -0.76 -0.22
CA ARG A 56 11.36 -1.86 0.71
C ARG A 56 10.29 -1.43 1.72
N ILE A 57 9.46 -2.37 2.12
CA ILE A 57 8.53 -2.22 3.24
C ILE A 57 8.91 -3.21 4.34
N LEU A 58 8.71 -2.78 5.59
CA LEU A 58 8.84 -3.64 6.77
C LEU A 58 7.48 -3.63 7.48
N THR A 59 7.03 -4.81 7.90
CA THR A 59 5.82 -4.95 8.70
C THR A 59 5.86 -6.23 9.51
N GLY A 60 5.39 -6.16 10.75
CA GLY A 60 5.17 -7.35 11.58
C GLY A 60 3.88 -8.10 11.23
N SER A 61 3.02 -7.53 10.37
CA SER A 61 1.71 -8.09 9.99
C SER A 61 1.52 -7.95 8.48
N PRO A 62 2.06 -8.89 7.68
CA PRO A 62 2.06 -8.80 6.21
C PRO A 62 0.64 -8.76 5.60
N VAL A 63 -0.34 -9.31 6.30
CA VAL A 63 -1.76 -9.18 5.95
C VAL A 63 -2.44 -8.50 7.13
N THR A 64 -2.85 -7.25 6.96
CA THR A 64 -3.68 -6.56 7.94
C THR A 64 -5.08 -7.20 7.98
N LYS A 65 -5.99 -6.66 8.81
CA LYS A 65 -7.41 -7.04 8.83
C LYS A 65 -8.11 -6.99 7.45
N SER A 66 -7.49 -6.38 6.43
CA SER A 66 -8.01 -6.29 5.07
C SER A 66 -6.92 -6.57 4.02
N PRO A 67 -7.06 -7.58 3.14
CA PRO A 67 -6.17 -7.76 1.99
C PRO A 67 -6.15 -6.55 1.05
N LEU A 68 -7.15 -5.67 1.10
CA LEU A 68 -7.19 -4.46 0.28
C LEU A 68 -6.07 -3.47 0.62
N ASP A 69 -5.56 -3.52 1.86
CA ASP A 69 -4.47 -2.68 2.34
C ASP A 69 -3.14 -2.97 1.63
N LEU A 70 -3.02 -4.11 0.95
CA LEU A 70 -1.85 -4.49 0.17
C LEU A 70 -1.72 -3.65 -1.11
N TYR A 71 -2.82 -3.07 -1.62
CA TYR A 71 -2.79 -2.35 -2.89
C TYR A 71 -1.79 -1.19 -2.87
N SER A 72 -1.89 -0.29 -1.88
CA SER A 72 -0.99 0.86 -1.80
C SER A 72 0.42 0.48 -1.38
N GLN A 73 0.58 -0.59 -0.59
CA GLN A 73 1.89 -1.11 -0.20
C GLN A 73 2.64 -1.68 -1.41
N CYS A 74 1.95 -2.45 -2.25
CA CYS A 74 2.52 -2.95 -3.50
C CYS A 74 2.78 -1.82 -4.49
N ALA A 75 1.84 -0.87 -4.64
CA ALA A 75 2.05 0.31 -5.49
C ALA A 75 3.26 1.15 -5.05
N PHE A 76 3.58 1.19 -3.75
CA PHE A 76 4.83 1.76 -3.29
C PHE A 76 6.02 0.93 -3.78
N LEU A 77 6.04 -0.39 -3.59
CA LEU A 77 7.15 -1.27 -4.00
C LEU A 77 7.40 -1.27 -5.52
N ASN A 78 6.36 -1.58 -6.29
CA ASN A 78 6.30 -1.55 -7.75
C ASN A 78 4.83 -1.77 -8.17
N ASP A 79 4.30 -0.88 -9.01
CA ASP A 79 2.90 -0.88 -9.48
C ASP A 79 2.52 -2.12 -10.30
N GLU A 80 3.50 -2.82 -10.86
CA GLU A 80 3.28 -4.05 -11.65
C GLU A 80 3.17 -5.32 -10.78
N LEU A 81 3.48 -5.25 -9.47
CA LEU A 81 3.54 -6.46 -8.61
C LEU A 81 2.19 -7.17 -8.42
N LEU A 82 1.09 -6.42 -8.47
CA LEU A 82 -0.24 -6.99 -8.35
C LEU A 82 -0.92 -7.17 -9.71
N ASP A 83 -0.39 -6.59 -10.79
CA ASP A 83 -0.98 -6.66 -12.13
C ASP A 83 -2.44 -6.11 -12.20
N TYR A 84 -2.71 -5.00 -11.49
CA TYR A 84 -3.99 -4.28 -11.60
C TYR A 84 -3.78 -2.82 -11.95
N THR A 85 -4.56 -2.35 -12.92
CA THR A 85 -4.55 -0.96 -13.38
C THR A 85 -5.25 0.01 -12.42
N SER A 86 -6.07 -0.50 -11.48
CA SER A 86 -6.77 0.34 -10.51
C SER A 86 -7.12 -0.38 -9.21
N PHE A 87 -7.30 0.42 -8.14
CA PHE A 87 -7.78 -0.07 -6.85
C PHE A 87 -9.16 -0.73 -6.96
N TYR A 88 -10.03 -0.22 -7.83
CA TYR A 88 -11.36 -0.79 -8.06
C TYR A 88 -11.28 -2.19 -8.66
N ALA A 89 -10.40 -2.39 -9.64
CA ALA A 89 -10.16 -3.72 -10.23
C ALA A 89 -9.62 -4.71 -9.18
N PHE A 90 -8.63 -4.28 -8.41
CA PHE A 90 -8.08 -5.08 -7.30
C PHE A 90 -9.16 -5.43 -6.26
N ARG A 91 -9.94 -4.44 -5.82
CA ARG A 91 -11.03 -4.62 -4.85
C ARG A 91 -12.08 -5.60 -5.35
N ASN A 92 -12.54 -5.46 -6.60
CA ASN A 92 -13.57 -6.33 -7.16
C ASN A 92 -13.09 -7.78 -7.29
N ARG A 93 -11.78 -8.00 -7.48
CA ARG A 93 -11.23 -9.36 -7.53
C ARG A 93 -11.17 -10.02 -6.16
N TYR A 94 -10.75 -9.30 -5.12
CA TYR A 94 -10.45 -9.89 -3.80
C TYR A 94 -11.48 -9.61 -2.71
N ALA A 95 -12.51 -8.80 -2.98
CA ALA A 95 -13.56 -8.50 -2.02
C ALA A 95 -14.97 -8.63 -2.64
N HIS A 96 -15.87 -9.28 -1.91
CA HIS A 96 -17.29 -9.28 -2.20
C HIS A 96 -17.94 -8.05 -1.55
N MET A 97 -18.42 -7.13 -2.39
CA MET A 97 -19.08 -5.90 -1.93
C MET A 97 -20.56 -6.18 -1.68
N VAL A 98 -21.07 -5.77 -0.52
CA VAL A 98 -22.50 -5.84 -0.18
C VAL A 98 -23.06 -4.44 -0.02
N GLU A 99 -24.26 -4.23 -0.56
CA GLU A 99 -24.99 -2.99 -0.32
C GLU A 99 -25.64 -3.01 1.06
N ARG A 100 -25.55 -1.87 1.74
CA ARG A 100 -26.22 -1.61 3.00
C ARG A 100 -26.84 -0.22 2.96
N ASN A 101 -28.01 -0.09 3.58
CA ASN A 101 -28.68 1.18 3.72
C ASN A 101 -28.43 1.71 5.13
N PHE A 102 -27.82 2.90 5.22
CA PHE A 102 -27.61 3.62 6.46
C PHE A 102 -28.32 4.96 6.37
N GLY A 103 -29.40 5.12 7.13
CA GLY A 103 -30.13 6.40 7.20
C GLY A 103 -30.64 6.91 5.85
N GLY A 104 -31.09 6.01 4.96
CA GLY A 104 -31.57 6.36 3.61
C GLY A 104 -30.47 6.42 2.54
N ARG A 105 -29.19 6.36 2.92
CA ARG A 105 -28.06 6.31 1.97
C ARG A 105 -27.63 4.86 1.72
N ARG A 106 -27.62 4.46 0.45
CA ARG A 106 -27.02 3.19 0.01
C ARG A 106 -25.51 3.33 -0.06
N VAL A 107 -24.79 2.46 0.62
CA VAL A 107 -23.32 2.37 0.59
C VAL A 107 -22.88 0.92 0.35
N GLN A 108 -21.79 0.76 -0.38
CA GLN A 108 -21.14 -0.53 -0.55
C GLN A 108 -20.08 -0.73 0.52
N ILE A 109 -20.20 -1.81 1.27
CA ILE A 109 -19.20 -2.24 2.26
C ILE A 109 -18.65 -3.61 1.88
N VAL A 110 -17.47 -3.94 2.38
CA VAL A 110 -16.90 -5.28 2.18
C VAL A 110 -17.70 -6.26 3.05
N GLY A 111 -18.31 -7.27 2.42
CA GLY A 111 -19.00 -8.36 3.13
C GLY A 111 -18.06 -9.51 3.46
N SER A 112 -17.26 -9.94 2.49
CA SER A 112 -16.26 -11.01 2.64
C SER A 112 -15.10 -10.80 1.67
N TYR A 113 -14.02 -11.55 1.88
CA TYR A 113 -12.88 -11.60 0.96
C TYR A 113 -12.89 -12.92 0.19
N GLN A 114 -12.31 -12.90 -1.01
CA GLN A 114 -12.24 -14.04 -1.91
C GLN A 114 -10.85 -14.14 -2.55
N ARG A 115 -10.47 -15.34 -3.01
CA ARG A 115 -9.19 -15.60 -3.72
C ARG A 115 -7.95 -15.21 -2.91
N LEU A 116 -8.00 -15.40 -1.58
CA LEU A 116 -6.88 -15.06 -0.71
C LEU A 116 -5.65 -15.92 -0.99
N ASP A 117 -5.84 -17.19 -1.36
CA ASP A 117 -4.73 -18.10 -1.70
C ASP A 117 -3.93 -17.60 -2.90
N GLU A 118 -4.63 -17.08 -3.93
CA GLU A 118 -4.01 -16.48 -5.12
C GLU A 118 -3.19 -15.24 -4.75
N LEU A 119 -3.75 -14.39 -3.89
CA LEU A 119 -3.06 -13.20 -3.40
C LEU A 119 -1.82 -13.58 -2.59
N GLU A 120 -1.92 -14.57 -1.71
CA GLU A 120 -0.80 -15.06 -0.91
C GLU A 120 0.32 -15.63 -1.80
N GLN A 121 -0.01 -16.44 -2.81
CA GLN A 121 0.95 -16.96 -3.77
C GLN A 121 1.68 -15.85 -4.53
N THR A 122 0.97 -14.78 -4.87
CA THR A 122 1.55 -13.60 -5.50
C THR A 122 2.55 -12.91 -4.58
N LEU A 123 2.18 -12.67 -3.32
CA LEU A 123 3.06 -12.04 -2.32
C LEU A 123 4.31 -12.87 -2.04
N LYS A 124 4.22 -14.20 -2.01
CA LYS A 124 5.36 -15.10 -1.73
C LYS A 124 6.53 -14.89 -2.69
N LYS A 125 6.28 -14.41 -3.92
CA LYS A 125 7.33 -14.18 -4.93
C LYS A 125 8.28 -13.04 -4.55
N PHE A 126 7.85 -12.11 -3.70
CA PHE A 126 8.60 -10.89 -3.36
C PHE A 126 8.58 -10.54 -1.88
N SER A 127 8.13 -11.46 -1.03
CA SER A 127 8.09 -11.29 0.43
C SER A 127 8.94 -12.34 1.12
N TYR A 128 9.48 -11.96 2.28
CA TYR A 128 10.21 -12.83 3.18
C TYR A 128 9.58 -12.72 4.56
N ARG A 129 9.24 -13.87 5.16
CA ARG A 129 8.56 -13.96 6.47
C ARG A 129 9.27 -14.97 7.35
N VAL A 130 9.56 -14.57 8.58
CA VAL A 130 10.10 -15.44 9.64
C VAL A 130 9.06 -15.54 10.73
N MET A 131 8.76 -16.77 11.17
CA MET A 131 7.87 -17.03 12.29
C MET A 131 8.70 -17.16 13.57
N LYS A 132 8.10 -16.85 14.72
CA LYS A 132 8.70 -17.20 16.01
C LYS A 132 8.53 -18.70 16.21
N GLU A 133 9.57 -19.35 16.72
CA GLU A 133 9.53 -20.73 17.22
C GLU A 133 8.66 -20.84 18.47
#